data_AF-A0A4Y9ZG94-F1
#
_entry.id   AF-A0A4Y9ZG94-F1
#
_cell.length_a   1.000
_cell.length_b   1.000
_cell.length_c   1.000
_cell.angle_alpha   90.00
_cell.angle_beta   90.00
_cell.angle_gamma   90.00
#
_symmetry.space_group_name_H-M   'P 1'
#
loop_
_entity.id
_entity.type
_entity.pdbx_description
1 polymer ?
#
loop_
_entity_poly.entity_id
_entity_poly.type
_entity_poly.pdbx_seq_one_letter_code
_entity_poly.pdbx_strand_id
1 'polypeptide(L)'
;GGKTPVGGHRAGSAMSTANLEQVHALQAQNRELSTLMEGLEKERDFYFEKLREIEILVQQQIETLEAAGSDDELLRRVQKILYSTEEGFEVPESTGAVDEEETF
;
A
#
# COMPACT_ATOMS: atom_id res chain seq x y z
N GLY A 1 -15.03 71.22 -8.01
CA GLY A 1 -15.09 70.10 -8.97
C GLY A 1 -13.94 69.14 -8.70
N GLY A 2 -14.18 67.83 -8.88
CA GLY A 2 -13.17 66.75 -8.85
C GLY A 2 -12.81 66.25 -7.45
N LYS A 3 -13.58 65.33 -6.82
CA LYS A 3 -13.52 63.85 -6.90
C LYS A 3 -12.14 63.26 -6.56
N THR A 4 -12.13 62.53 -5.45
CA THR A 4 -11.02 61.84 -4.78
C THR A 4 -10.45 60.65 -5.57
N PRO A 5 -9.19 60.24 -5.31
CA PRO A 5 -8.55 59.12 -6.01
C PRO A 5 -9.03 57.77 -5.46
N VAL A 6 -9.52 56.90 -6.34
CA VAL A 6 -9.81 55.49 -6.02
C VAL A 6 -8.53 54.68 -6.14
N GLY A 7 -7.88 54.41 -5.00
CA GLY A 7 -6.73 53.52 -4.88
C GLY A 7 -6.98 52.48 -3.79
N GLY A 8 -7.71 51.41 -4.10
CA GLY A 8 -8.11 50.44 -3.08
C GLY A 8 -8.74 49.16 -3.61
N HIS A 9 -8.18 48.53 -4.65
CA HIS A 9 -8.68 47.24 -5.15
C HIS A 9 -7.57 46.23 -5.57
N ARG A 10 -6.28 46.55 -5.39
CA ARG A 10 -5.18 45.71 -5.91
C ARG A 10 -4.56 44.73 -4.90
N ALA A 11 -4.67 45.00 -3.60
CA ALA A 11 -4.06 44.14 -2.58
C ALA A 11 -4.87 42.86 -2.30
N GLY A 12 -6.21 42.94 -2.34
CA GLY A 12 -7.10 41.79 -2.14
C GLY A 12 -7.03 40.77 -3.29
N SER A 13 -6.96 41.24 -4.53
CA SER A 13 -6.89 40.35 -5.71
C SER A 13 -5.57 39.58 -5.78
N ALA A 14 -4.44 40.19 -5.40
CA ALA A 14 -3.13 39.54 -5.41
C ALA A 14 -2.99 38.46 -4.32
N MET A 15 -3.63 38.64 -3.16
CA MET A 15 -3.69 37.63 -2.10
C MET A 15 -4.59 36.45 -2.50
N SER A 16 -5.71 36.72 -3.18
CA SER A 16 -6.59 35.67 -3.72
C SER A 16 -5.93 34.85 -4.82
N THR A 17 -5.11 35.45 -5.69
CA THR A 17 -4.35 34.71 -6.72
C THR A 17 -3.26 33.84 -6.10
N ALA A 18 -2.53 34.33 -5.09
CA ALA A 18 -1.53 33.53 -4.38
C ALA A 18 -2.15 32.32 -3.65
N ASN A 19 -3.34 32.50 -3.05
CA ASN A 19 -4.07 31.39 -2.44
C ASN A 19 -4.54 30.36 -3.49
N LEU A 20 -4.97 30.81 -4.67
CA LEU A 20 -5.37 29.92 -5.76
C LEU A 20 -4.18 29.11 -6.30
N GLU A 21 -3.03 29.75 -6.46
CA GLU A 21 -1.78 29.07 -6.84
C GLU A 21 -1.36 28.01 -5.81
N GLN A 22 -1.47 28.32 -4.52
CA GLN A 22 -1.20 27.35 -3.44
C GLN A 22 -2.16 26.16 -3.48
N VAL A 23 -3.46 26.39 -3.71
CA VAL A 23 -4.45 25.31 -3.87
C VAL A 23 -4.10 24.43 -5.06
N HIS A 24 -3.73 25.01 -6.20
CA HIS A 24 -3.30 24.24 -7.37
C HIS A 24 -2.04 23.43 -7.11
N ALA A 25 -1.06 23.98 -6.39
CA ALA A 25 0.15 23.27 -6.01
C ALA A 25 -0.16 22.06 -5.11
N LEU A 26 -1.02 22.24 -4.09
CA LEU A 26 -1.45 21.14 -3.22
C LEU A 26 -2.26 20.08 -3.97
N GLN A 27 -3.09 20.48 -4.93
CA GLN A 27 -3.81 19.53 -5.78
C GLN A 27 -2.86 18.72 -6.67
N ALA A 28 -1.81 19.35 -7.20
CA ALA A 28 -0.79 18.65 -7.98
C ALA A 28 -0.03 17.63 -7.12
N GLN A 29 0.38 18.01 -5.91
CA GLN A 29 1.03 17.10 -4.96
C GLN A 29 0.13 15.93 -4.58
N ASN A 30 -1.17 16.16 -4.33
CA ASN A 30 -2.10 15.07 -4.04
C ASN A 30 -2.21 14.08 -5.21
N ARG A 31 -2.29 14.57 -6.45
CA ARG A 31 -2.33 13.68 -7.62
C ARG A 31 -1.06 12.84 -7.76
N GLU A 32 0.10 13.47 -7.55
CA GLU A 32 1.39 12.76 -7.58
C GLU A 32 1.46 11.67 -6.50
N LEU A 33 1.06 11.99 -5.27
CA LEU A 33 0.99 11.03 -4.18
C LEU A 33 0.01 9.88 -4.47
N SER A 34 -1.16 10.17 -5.04
CA SER A 34 -2.11 9.13 -5.45
C SER A 34 -1.52 8.20 -6.51
N THR A 35 -0.85 8.74 -7.54
CA THR A 35 -0.18 7.92 -8.56
C THR A 35 0.95 7.07 -7.97
N LEU A 36 1.73 7.61 -7.03
CA LEU A 36 2.76 6.86 -6.34
C LEU A 36 2.15 5.73 -5.50
N MET A 37 1.07 6.02 -4.76
CA MET A 37 0.38 5.03 -3.95
C MET A 37 -0.19 3.89 -4.80
N GLU A 38 -0.83 4.18 -5.93
CA GLU A 38 -1.28 3.15 -6.89
C GLU A 38 -0.12 2.30 -7.43
N GLY A 39 1.05 2.91 -7.65
CA GLY A 39 2.27 2.19 -8.03
C GLY A 39 2.74 1.23 -6.94
N LEU A 40 2.81 1.72 -5.69
CA LEU A 40 3.20 0.93 -4.53
C LEU A 40 2.21 -0.21 -4.23
N GLU A 41 0.90 0.02 -4.41
CA GLU A 41 -0.11 -1.02 -4.24
C GLU A 41 0.08 -2.16 -5.26
N LYS A 42 0.33 -1.81 -6.54
CA LYS A 42 0.63 -2.82 -7.57
C LYS A 42 1.89 -3.61 -7.27
N GLU A 43 2.94 -2.94 -6.79
CA GLU A 43 4.18 -3.61 -6.39
C GLU A 43 3.96 -4.52 -5.18
N ARG A 44 3.24 -4.06 -4.15
CA ARG A 44 2.86 -4.86 -2.99
C ARG A 44 2.11 -6.11 -3.41
N ASP A 45 1.09 -5.96 -4.25
CA ASP A 45 0.26 -7.08 -4.70
C ASP A 45 1.09 -8.07 -5.53
N PHE A 46 1.96 -7.58 -6.42
CA PHE A 46 2.89 -8.40 -7.19
C PHE A 46 3.85 -9.22 -6.32
N TYR A 47 4.43 -8.61 -5.27
CA TYR A 47 5.29 -9.34 -4.34
C TYR A 47 4.49 -10.33 -3.49
N PHE A 48 3.28 -9.96 -3.05
CA PHE A 48 2.42 -10.83 -2.27
C PHE A 48 1.99 -12.07 -3.05
N GLU A 49 1.54 -11.93 -4.29
CA GLU A 49 1.17 -13.04 -5.17
C GLU A 49 2.33 -14.03 -5.33
N LYS A 50 3.55 -13.53 -5.55
CA LYS A 50 4.75 -14.39 -5.64
C LYS A 50 5.05 -15.13 -4.34
N LEU A 51 4.98 -14.45 -3.21
CA LEU A 51 5.20 -15.09 -1.90
C LEU A 51 4.15 -16.17 -1.64
N ARG A 52 2.89 -15.92 -2.03
CA ARG A 52 1.80 -16.89 -1.92
C ARG A 52 1.99 -18.11 -2.84
N GLU A 53 2.42 -17.90 -4.09
CA GLU A 53 2.76 -19.00 -5.00
C GLU A 53 3.90 -19.86 -4.43
N ILE A 54 4.97 -19.23 -3.92
CA ILE A 54 6.09 -19.92 -3.28
C ILE A 54 5.62 -20.68 -2.04
N GLU A 55 4.77 -20.09 -1.21
CA GLU A 55 4.22 -20.74 -0.02
C GLU A 55 3.49 -22.04 -0.35
N ILE A 56 2.61 -22.00 -1.36
CA ILE A 56 1.87 -23.19 -1.81
C ILE A 56 2.83 -24.28 -2.28
N LEU A 57 3.85 -23.94 -3.07
CA LEU A 57 4.85 -24.90 -3.56
C LEU A 57 5.65 -25.53 -2.41
N VAL A 58 6.04 -24.72 -1.43
CA VAL A 58 6.78 -25.18 -0.24
C VAL A 58 5.92 -26.12 0.61
N GLN A 59 4.65 -25.76 0.86
CA GLN A 59 3.71 -26.60 1.62
C GLN A 59 3.49 -27.96 0.95
N GLN A 60 3.21 -27.98 -0.35
CA GLN A 60 3.02 -29.23 -1.11
C GLN A 60 4.25 -30.15 -1.06
N GLN A 61 5.45 -29.56 -1.15
CA GLN A 61 6.68 -30.33 -1.10
C GLN A 61 6.98 -30.87 0.30
N ILE A 62 6.69 -30.08 1.35
CA ILE A 62 6.80 -30.54 2.74
C ILE A 62 5.84 -31.71 3.00
N GLU A 63 4.56 -31.60 2.63
CA GLU A 63 3.57 -32.69 2.78
C GLU A 63 4.03 -33.97 2.08
N THR A 64 4.60 -33.84 0.88
CA THR A 64 5.14 -34.97 0.11
C THR A 64 6.32 -35.64 0.83
N LEU A 65 7.23 -34.85 1.40
CA LEU A 65 8.39 -35.37 2.15
C LEU A 65 7.97 -36.04 3.46
N GLU A 66 7.03 -35.42 4.19
CA GLU A 66 6.48 -35.98 5.43
C GLU A 66 5.82 -37.35 5.18
N ALA A 67 5.03 -37.47 4.11
CA ALA A 67 4.44 -38.75 3.71
C ALA A 67 5.49 -39.83 3.36
N ALA A 68 6.68 -39.41 2.92
CA ALA A 68 7.82 -40.28 2.65
C ALA A 68 8.72 -40.53 3.88
N GLY A 69 8.41 -39.94 5.04
CA GLY A 69 9.26 -40.00 6.24
C GLY A 69 10.61 -39.29 6.06
N SER A 70 10.66 -38.34 5.14
CA SER A 70 11.85 -37.54 4.80
C SER A 70 11.57 -36.07 5.04
N ASP A 71 12.60 -35.25 4.87
CA ASP A 71 12.59 -33.88 5.37
C ASP A 71 13.69 -33.03 4.72
N ASP A 72 13.48 -31.72 4.61
CA ASP A 72 14.39 -30.81 3.90
C ASP A 72 14.63 -29.51 4.70
N GLU A 73 15.90 -29.25 5.05
CA GLU A 73 16.32 -28.07 5.80
C GLU A 73 16.09 -26.75 5.03
N LEU A 74 16.28 -26.76 3.71
CA LEU A 74 16.06 -25.58 2.88
C LEU A 74 14.59 -25.17 2.90
N LEU A 75 13.67 -26.13 2.74
CA LEU A 75 12.23 -25.86 2.75
C LEU A 75 11.77 -25.30 4.11
N ARG A 76 12.28 -25.85 5.21
CA ARG A 76 12.07 -25.28 6.54
C ARG A 76 12.55 -23.84 6.68
N ARG A 77 13.73 -23.53 6.15
CA ARG A 77 14.28 -22.18 6.21
C ARG A 77 13.45 -21.21 5.38
N VAL A 78 12.98 -21.63 4.21
CA VAL A 78 12.07 -20.84 3.37
C VAL A 78 10.75 -20.62 4.09
N GLN A 79 10.13 -21.67 4.66
CA GLN A 79 8.90 -21.55 5.45
C GLN A 79 9.06 -20.58 6.62
N LYS A 80 10.19 -20.62 7.33
CA LYS A 80 10.50 -19.67 8.40
C LYS A 80 10.57 -18.23 7.92
N ILE A 81 11.10 -17.97 6.71
CA ILE A 81 11.13 -16.63 6.11
C ILE A 81 9.71 -16.18 5.76
N LEU A 82 8.90 -17.05 5.16
CA LEU A 82 7.52 -16.72 4.78
C LEU A 82 6.63 -16.39 6.00
N TYR A 83 6.91 -16.99 7.16
CA TYR A 83 6.16 -16.77 8.41
C TYR A 83 6.86 -15.85 9.41
N SER A 84 8.00 -15.24 9.05
CA SER A 84 8.63 -14.25 9.93
C SER A 84 7.82 -12.95 9.92
N THR A 85 7.51 -12.43 11.10
CA THR A 85 6.92 -11.11 11.29
C THR A 85 8.00 -10.05 11.49
N GLU A 86 7.82 -8.86 10.93
CA GLU A 86 8.52 -7.65 11.39
C GLU A 86 7.64 -6.89 12.39
N GLU A 87 8.25 -6.02 13.20
CA GLU A 87 7.55 -5.16 14.18
C GLU A 87 6.56 -4.25 13.42
N GLY A 88 5.29 -4.66 13.34
CA GLY A 88 4.23 -3.99 12.56
C GLY A 88 3.58 -4.82 11.45
N PHE A 89 4.05 -6.04 11.17
CA PHE A 89 3.37 -7.04 10.34
C PHE A 89 3.04 -8.25 11.23
N GLU A 90 1.88 -8.22 11.89
CA GLU A 90 1.39 -9.41 12.60
C GLU A 90 0.98 -10.47 11.56
N VAL A 91 1.56 -11.67 11.66
CA VAL A 91 1.00 -12.86 11.00
C VAL A 91 -0.38 -13.03 11.61
N PRO A 92 -1.48 -12.97 10.83
CA PRO A 92 -2.78 -13.37 11.34
C PRO A 92 -2.60 -14.78 11.87
N GLU A 93 -2.80 -14.97 13.18
CA GLU A 93 -2.76 -16.31 13.76
C GLU A 93 -3.67 -17.19 12.93
N SER A 94 -3.07 -18.16 12.23
CA SER A 94 -3.73 -19.27 11.56
C SER A 94 -5.09 -18.88 10.95
N THR A 95 -5.15 -18.58 9.64
CA THR A 95 -6.39 -18.61 8.87
C THR A 95 -6.99 -20.03 8.88
N GLY A 96 -7.55 -20.39 10.02
CA GLY A 96 -8.47 -21.48 10.32
C GLY A 96 -9.80 -20.85 10.68
N ALA A 97 -10.29 -19.99 9.80
CA ALA A 97 -11.67 -19.53 9.67
C ALA A 97 -11.73 -18.68 8.39
N VAL A 98 -11.80 -19.35 7.25
CA VAL A 98 -12.64 -18.85 6.16
C VAL A 98 -14.04 -18.78 6.75
N ASP A 99 -14.43 -17.63 7.30
CA ASP A 99 -15.82 -17.37 7.59
C ASP A 99 -16.42 -16.74 6.34
N GLU A 100 -17.21 -17.57 5.67
CA GLU A 100 -18.04 -17.23 4.54
C GLU A 100 -19.16 -16.28 5.00
N GLU A 101 -18.95 -14.97 5.05
CA GLU A 101 -20.06 -14.01 4.99
C GLU A 101 -19.65 -12.69 4.32
N GLU A 102 -19.64 -12.69 2.98
CA GLU A 102 -20.16 -11.54 2.25
C GLU A 102 -21.57 -11.89 1.78
N THR A 103 -22.54 -11.72 2.69
CA THR A 103 -23.95 -11.60 2.34
C THR A 103 -24.18 -10.23 1.70
N PHE A 104 -24.56 -10.26 0.42
CA PHE A 104 -25.17 -9.13 -0.29
C PHE A 104 -26.70 -9.21 -0.18
#